data_AF-A0A3G3JUB3-F1
#
_entry.id   AF-A0A3G3JUB3-F1
#
_cell.length_a   1.000
_cell.length_b   1.000
_cell.length_c   1.000
_cell.angle_alpha   90.00
_cell.angle_beta   90.00
_cell.angle_gamma   90.00
#
_symmetry.space_group_name_H-M   'P 1'
#
loop_
_entity.id
_entity.type
_entity.pdbx_description
1 polymer ?
#
loop_
_entity_poly.entity_id
_entity_poly.type
_entity_poly.pdbx_seq_one_letter_code
_entity_poly.pdbx_strand_id
1 'polypeptide(L)'
;MGAFQIPVIWKRTRHDRGERFILSVDDIYFLRVLGKDVHFYSASGLYQLQSALEEWRILLEDRNFVELDRGALVNLDKIAFIYADMRQIRFRDSDDEVFCSISSTQLQRVRKLYPHIEIKNKGIFH
;
A
#
# COMPACT_ATOMS: atom_id res chain seq x y z
N MET A 1 2.82 14.34 -17.83
CA MET A 1 3.08 12.89 -17.93
C MET A 1 1.73 12.18 -17.87
N GLY A 2 1.47 11.21 -18.74
CA GLY A 2 0.18 10.49 -18.76
C GLY A 2 -0.04 9.67 -17.47
N ALA A 3 -1.30 9.49 -17.08
CA ALA A 3 -1.67 8.65 -15.95
C ALA A 3 -1.16 7.22 -16.18
N PHE A 4 -0.36 6.69 -15.26
CA PHE A 4 0.13 5.31 -15.36
C PHE A 4 -0.95 4.38 -14.85
N GLN A 5 -1.36 3.48 -15.73
CA GLN A 5 -2.54 2.65 -15.59
C GLN A 5 -2.14 1.18 -15.59
N ILE A 6 -2.67 0.42 -14.64
CA ILE A 6 -2.38 -0.99 -14.46
C ILE A 6 -3.61 -1.83 -14.81
N PRO A 7 -3.51 -2.80 -15.72
CA PRO A 7 -4.57 -3.79 -15.89
C PRO A 7 -4.57 -4.74 -14.67
N VAL A 8 -5.66 -4.72 -13.92
CA VAL A 8 -5.85 -5.55 -12.72
C VAL A 8 -7.12 -6.39 -12.82
N ILE A 9 -7.24 -7.39 -11.95
CA ILE A 9 -8.43 -8.23 -11.85
C ILE A 9 -9.10 -7.92 -10.52
N TRP A 10 -10.37 -7.52 -10.58
CA TRP A 10 -11.23 -7.48 -9.41
C TRP A 10 -11.94 -8.83 -9.25
N LYS A 11 -12.03 -9.34 -8.02
CA LYS A 11 -12.82 -10.52 -7.69
C LYS A 11 -13.62 -10.26 -6.44
N ARG A 12 -14.92 -10.54 -6.50
CA ARG A 12 -15.78 -10.47 -5.31
C ARG A 12 -15.49 -11.64 -4.36
N THR A 13 -15.23 -12.81 -4.93
CA THR A 13 -14.87 -14.03 -4.21
C THR A 13 -13.72 -14.78 -4.90
N ARG A 14 -13.05 -15.68 -4.17
CA ARG A 14 -11.93 -16.49 -4.70
C ARG A 14 -12.32 -17.35 -5.91
N HIS A 15 -13.60 -17.68 -6.06
CA HIS A 15 -14.12 -18.57 -7.10
C HIS A 15 -14.59 -17.84 -8.35
N ASP A 16 -14.65 -16.50 -8.32
CA ASP A 16 -15.10 -15.73 -9.48
C ASP A 16 -14.06 -15.72 -10.59
N ARG A 17 -14.54 -15.71 -11.84
CA ARG A 17 -13.70 -15.57 -13.04
C ARG A 17 -12.92 -14.24 -13.03
N GLY A 18 -13.39 -13.26 -12.27
CA GLY A 18 -12.81 -11.94 -12.10
C GLY A 18 -13.14 -11.01 -13.25
N GLU A 19 -13.29 -9.74 -12.93
CA GLU A 19 -13.54 -8.66 -13.89
C GLU A 19 -12.26 -7.87 -14.10
N ARG A 20 -12.00 -7.46 -15.34
CA ARG A 20 -10.81 -6.68 -15.68
C ARG A 20 -11.09 -5.21 -15.44
N PHE A 21 -10.18 -4.55 -14.73
CA PHE A 21 -10.22 -3.13 -14.46
C PHE A 21 -8.89 -2.48 -14.87
N ILE A 22 -8.96 -1.20 -15.22
CA ILE A 22 -7.78 -0.36 -15.39
C ILE A 22 -7.67 0.51 -14.14
N LEU A 23 -6.66 0.24 -13.31
CA LEU A 23 -6.43 0.95 -12.06
C LEU A 23 -5.38 2.03 -12.25
N SER A 24 -5.68 3.26 -11.82
CA SER A 24 -4.68 4.33 -11.78
C SER A 24 -3.69 4.07 -10.65
N VAL A 25 -2.39 4.22 -10.91
CA VAL A 25 -1.38 4.10 -9.84
C VAL A 25 -1.53 5.17 -8.78
N ASP A 26 -2.04 6.33 -9.17
CA ASP A 26 -2.29 7.44 -8.26
C ASP A 26 -3.42 7.14 -7.26
N ASP A 27 -4.22 6.09 -7.50
CA ASP A 27 -5.28 5.65 -6.57
C ASP A 27 -4.80 4.58 -5.58
N ILE A 28 -3.58 4.08 -5.74
CA ILE A 28 -3.04 2.95 -4.96
C ILE A 28 -2.42 3.45 -3.65
N TYR A 29 -2.89 2.88 -2.54
CA TYR A 29 -2.32 3.05 -1.20
C TYR A 29 -1.09 2.18 -0.99
N PHE A 30 -1.21 0.89 -1.27
CA PHE A 30 -0.12 -0.07 -1.17
C PHE A 30 -0.41 -1.35 -1.96
N LEU A 31 0.66 -2.10 -2.24
CA LEU A 31 0.62 -3.44 -2.80
C LEU A 31 1.08 -4.43 -1.74
N ARG A 32 0.51 -5.63 -1.73
CA ARG A 32 0.94 -6.71 -0.84
C ARG A 32 0.92 -8.06 -1.55
N VAL A 33 1.94 -8.87 -1.31
CA VAL A 33 1.95 -10.27 -1.78
C VAL A 33 1.10 -11.13 -0.87
N LEU A 34 0.15 -11.87 -1.45
CA LEU A 34 -0.61 -12.92 -0.77
C LEU A 34 -0.59 -14.17 -1.65
N GLY A 35 0.18 -15.18 -1.23
CA GLY A 35 0.37 -16.40 -2.02
C GLY A 35 1.12 -16.12 -3.32
N LYS A 36 0.46 -16.33 -4.47
CA LYS A 36 1.03 -16.12 -5.81
C LYS A 36 0.53 -14.82 -6.48
N ASP A 37 -0.31 -14.07 -5.77
CA ASP A 37 -0.94 -12.87 -6.28
C ASP A 37 -0.37 -11.64 -5.57
N VAL A 38 -0.27 -10.55 -6.32
CA VAL A 38 -0.07 -9.21 -5.79
C VAL A 38 -1.45 -8.57 -5.66
N HIS A 39 -1.75 -8.13 -4.44
CA HIS A 39 -2.98 -7.44 -4.10
C HIS A 39 -2.73 -5.94 -4.09
N PHE A 40 -3.59 -5.17 -4.74
CA PHE A 40 -3.54 -3.72 -4.86
C PHE A 40 -4.65 -3.13 -4.00
N TYR A 41 -4.28 -2.42 -2.95
CA TYR A 41 -5.21 -1.71 -2.08
C TYR A 41 -5.28 -0.26 -2.57
N SER A 42 -6.46 0.18 -2.97
CA SER A 42 -6.67 1.49 -3.61
C SER A 42 -7.95 2.16 -3.11
N ALA A 43 -8.13 3.43 -3.48
CA ALA A 43 -9.34 4.19 -3.17
C ALA A 43 -10.62 3.57 -3.74
N SER A 44 -10.54 2.88 -4.88
CA SER A 44 -11.68 2.22 -5.52
C SER A 44 -11.90 0.78 -5.07
N GLY A 45 -11.02 0.24 -4.22
CA GLY A 45 -11.15 -1.08 -3.62
C GLY A 45 -9.90 -1.95 -3.72
N LEU A 46 -10.11 -3.26 -3.54
CA LEU A 46 -9.07 -4.28 -3.56
C LEU A 46 -9.06 -5.02 -4.90
N TYR A 47 -7.91 -5.04 -5.55
CA TYR A 47 -7.69 -5.76 -6.80
C TYR A 47 -6.53 -6.75 -6.65
N GLN A 48 -6.42 -7.71 -7.57
CA GLN A 48 -5.33 -8.67 -7.58
C GLN A 48 -4.82 -8.95 -8.98
N LEU A 49 -3.54 -9.33 -9.06
CA LEU A 49 -2.91 -9.80 -10.29
C LEU A 49 -1.86 -10.86 -9.96
N GLN A 50 -1.88 -11.97 -10.71
CA GLN A 50 -0.85 -12.98 -10.63
C GLN A 50 0.45 -12.42 -11.24
N SER A 51 1.38 -12.01 -10.38
CA SER A 51 2.63 -11.33 -10.75
C SER A 51 3.62 -11.43 -9.59
N ALA A 52 4.88 -11.02 -9.80
CA ALA A 52 5.87 -10.94 -8.74
C ALA A 52 5.96 -9.52 -8.19
N LEU A 53 6.12 -9.35 -6.87
CA LEU A 53 6.30 -8.01 -6.27
C LEU A 53 7.53 -7.29 -6.83
N GLU A 54 8.57 -8.03 -7.19
CA GLU A 54 9.81 -7.47 -7.75
C GLU A 54 9.56 -6.69 -9.04
N GLU A 55 8.64 -7.17 -9.89
CA GLU A 55 8.24 -6.46 -11.11
C GLU A 55 7.64 -5.10 -10.76
N TRP A 56 6.80 -5.06 -9.72
CA TRP A 56 6.18 -3.81 -9.25
C TRP A 56 7.15 -2.86 -8.56
N ARG A 57 8.17 -3.39 -7.87
CA ARG A 57 9.23 -2.55 -7.29
C ARG A 57 9.95 -1.76 -8.38
N ILE A 58 10.29 -2.42 -9.48
CA ILE A 58 10.95 -1.79 -10.63
C ILE A 58 10.02 -0.77 -11.29
N LEU A 59 8.76 -1.16 -11.56
CA LEU A 59 7.80 -0.30 -12.26
C LEU A 59 7.37 0.94 -11.45
N LEU A 60 7.48 0.89 -10.12
CA LEU A 60 7.01 1.94 -9.22
C LEU A 60 8.15 2.67 -8.49
N GLU A 61 9.41 2.40 -8.82
CA GLU A 61 10.60 2.98 -8.16
C GLU A 61 10.55 4.52 -8.13
N ASP A 62 10.18 5.14 -9.25
CA ASP A 62 10.10 6.60 -9.39
C ASP A 62 8.75 7.21 -8.97
N ARG A 63 7.90 6.43 -8.27
CA ARG A 63 6.54 6.84 -7.89
C ARG A 63 6.30 6.89 -6.38
N ASN A 64 7.37 7.11 -5.61
CA ASN A 64 7.32 7.18 -4.14
C ASN A 64 6.76 5.91 -3.47
N PHE A 65 6.92 4.76 -4.13
CA PHE A 65 6.60 3.47 -3.54
C PHE A 65 7.80 2.88 -2.81
N VAL A 66 7.64 2.52 -1.54
CA VAL A 66 8.73 1.99 -0.70
C VAL A 66 8.28 0.74 0.03
N GLU A 67 9.14 -0.28 0.09
CA GLU A 67 8.86 -1.49 0.86
C GLU A 67 9.00 -1.21 2.36
N LEU A 68 7.87 -1.09 3.05
CA LEU A 68 7.81 -0.75 4.48
C LEU A 68 7.54 -1.96 5.38
N ASP A 69 7.14 -3.09 4.79
CA ASP A 69 7.05 -4.39 5.47
C ASP A 69 7.33 -5.52 4.47
N ARG A 70 7.59 -6.74 4.96
CA ARG A 70 7.94 -7.88 4.11
C ARG A 70 6.82 -8.13 3.09
N GLY A 71 7.13 -7.90 1.82
CA GLY A 71 6.18 -8.11 0.74
C GLY A 71 5.08 -7.05 0.66
N ALA A 72 5.30 -5.85 1.24
CA ALA A 72 4.37 -4.73 1.20
C ALA A 72 5.04 -3.45 0.68
N LEU A 73 4.64 -3.02 -0.51
CA LEU A 73 5.15 -1.83 -1.19
C LEU A 73 4.13 -0.68 -1.02
N VAL A 74 4.51 0.39 -0.34
CA VAL A 74 3.61 1.43 0.15
C VAL A 74 3.83 2.74 -0.58
N ASN A 75 2.77 3.39 -1.02
CA ASN A 75 2.82 4.74 -1.58
C ASN A 75 2.97 5.78 -0.46
N LEU A 76 4.14 6.43 -0.38
CA LEU A 76 4.41 7.43 0.65
C LEU A 76 3.49 8.66 0.50
N ASP A 77 3.10 9.01 -0.73
CA ASP A 77 2.22 10.15 -1.03
C ASP A 77 0.76 9.90 -0.61
N LYS A 78 0.45 8.71 -0.11
CA LYS A 78 -0.88 8.41 0.44
C LYS A 78 -0.88 8.29 1.95
N ILE A 79 0.27 8.35 2.62
CA ILE A 79 0.32 8.20 4.07
C ILE A 79 -0.28 9.46 4.73
N ALA A 80 -1.25 9.24 5.60
CA ALA A 80 -1.75 10.27 6.51
C ALA A 80 -0.84 10.36 7.73
N PHE A 81 -0.62 9.25 8.42
CA PHE A 81 0.28 9.13 9.56
C PHE A 81 0.58 7.65 9.88
N ILE A 82 1.52 7.41 10.79
CA ILE A 82 1.89 6.07 11.26
C ILE A 82 1.70 5.98 12.78
N TYR A 83 0.94 4.98 13.26
CA TYR A 83 0.92 4.61 14.67
C TYR A 83 2.13 3.71 14.98
N ALA A 84 3.11 4.26 15.68
CA ALA A 84 4.38 3.60 15.98
C ALA A 84 4.22 2.41 16.95
N ASP A 85 3.36 2.55 17.95
CA ASP A 85 3.04 1.52 18.94
C ASP A 85 2.30 0.32 18.33
N MET A 86 1.35 0.59 17.43
CA MET A 86 0.64 -0.46 16.71
C MET A 86 1.39 -0.97 15.47
N ARG A 87 2.44 -0.28 15.03
CA ARG A 87 3.14 -0.52 13.76
C ARG A 87 2.18 -0.53 12.56
N GLN A 88 1.30 0.47 12.50
CA GLN A 88 0.28 0.61 11.45
C GLN A 88 0.41 1.93 10.70
N ILE A 89 0.40 1.84 9.38
CA ILE A 89 0.34 2.96 8.45
C ILE A 89 -1.14 3.23 8.13
N ARG A 90 -1.55 4.49 8.27
CA ARG A 90 -2.88 4.98 7.90
C ARG A 90 -2.76 5.84 6.65
N PHE A 91 -3.73 5.71 5.75
CA PHE A 91 -3.73 6.40 4.48
C PHE A 91 -4.72 7.57 4.48
N ARG A 92 -4.43 8.58 3.66
CA ARG A 92 -5.37 9.67 3.36
C ARG A 92 -6.52 9.11 2.54
N ASP A 93 -7.73 9.61 2.79
CA ASP A 93 -8.93 9.30 2.01
C ASP A 93 -9.32 7.81 1.97
N SER A 94 -8.76 6.99 2.88
CA SER A 94 -9.11 5.59 3.05
C SER A 94 -10.06 5.39 4.23
N ASP A 95 -10.97 4.43 4.13
CA ASP A 95 -11.74 3.96 5.28
C ASP A 95 -10.81 3.44 6.40
N ASP A 96 -11.26 3.52 7.66
CA ASP A 96 -10.50 3.11 8.85
C ASP A 96 -10.10 1.62 8.84
N GLU A 97 -10.67 0.81 7.96
CA GLU A 97 -10.33 -0.60 7.78
C GLU A 97 -9.10 -0.83 6.89
N VAL A 98 -8.72 0.14 6.05
CA VAL A 98 -7.57 0.02 5.15
C VAL A 98 -6.32 0.51 5.86
N PHE A 99 -5.45 -0.43 6.22
CA PHE A 99 -4.14 -0.13 6.80
C PHE A 99 -3.07 -1.10 6.30
N CYS A 100 -1.82 -0.66 6.36
CA CYS A 100 -0.66 -1.53 6.13
C CYS A 100 0.17 -1.63 7.41
N SER A 101 0.77 -2.78 7.66
CA SER A 101 1.79 -2.92 8.71
C SER A 101 3.11 -2.29 8.27
N ILE A 102 3.94 -1.90 9.24
CA ILE A 102 5.32 -1.45 9.02
C ILE A 102 6.27 -2.21 9.96
N SER A 103 7.39 -2.70 9.44
CA SER A 103 8.39 -3.35 10.29
C SER A 103 9.11 -2.33 11.19
N SER A 104 9.61 -2.75 12.35
CA SER A 104 10.32 -1.86 13.27
C SER A 104 11.54 -1.19 12.62
N THR A 105 12.27 -1.92 11.78
CA THR A 105 13.43 -1.41 11.04
C THR A 105 13.00 -0.33 10.03
N GLN A 106 11.94 -0.57 9.27
CA GLN A 106 11.43 0.40 8.31
C GLN A 106 10.83 1.63 9.01
N LEU A 107 10.20 1.47 10.17
CA LEU A 107 9.73 2.61 10.97
C LEU A 107 10.90 3.53 11.37
N GLN A 108 12.04 2.98 11.79
CA GLN A 108 13.23 3.79 12.08
C GLN A 108 13.79 4.45 10.82
N ARG A 109 13.72 3.79 9.66
CA ARG A 109 14.12 4.37 8.37
C ARG A 109 13.21 5.53 7.98
N VAL A 110 11.89 5.36 8.10
CA VAL A 110 10.90 6.41 7.80
C VAL A 110 11.14 7.64 8.67
N ARG A 111 11.35 7.46 9.98
CA ARG A 111 11.70 8.56 10.90
C ARG A 111 12.89 9.40 10.43
N LYS A 112 13.88 8.77 9.80
CA LYS A 112 15.13 9.43 9.38
C LYS A 112 15.03 10.06 8.00
N LEU A 113 14.44 9.33 7.04
CA LEU A 113 14.48 9.70 5.62
C LEU A 113 13.24 10.48 5.17
N TYR A 114 12.11 10.33 5.85
CA TYR A 114 10.85 10.96 5.49
C TYR A 114 10.26 11.73 6.69
N PRO A 115 10.95 12.79 7.17
CA PRO A 115 10.56 13.52 8.37
C PRO A 115 9.22 14.26 8.24
N HIS A 116 8.72 14.41 7.01
CA HIS A 116 7.40 14.97 6.73
C HIS A 116 6.25 13.99 7.04
N ILE A 117 6.54 12.69 7.20
CA ILE A 117 5.54 11.69 7.56
C ILE A 117 5.29 11.76 9.06
N GLU A 118 4.05 12.06 9.44
CA GLU A 118 3.64 12.17 10.83
C GLU A 118 3.64 10.80 11.52
N ILE A 119 4.27 10.72 12.70
CA ILE A 119 4.35 9.49 13.50
C ILE A 119 3.77 9.75 14.87
N LYS A 120 2.74 8.98 15.23
CA LYS A 120 1.98 9.08 16.47
C LYS A 120 2.16 7.82 17.30
N ASN A 121 1.96 7.91 18.60
CA ASN A 121 1.53 6.76 19.39
C ASN A 121 0.02 6.88 19.54
N LYS A 122 -0.74 5.79 19.48
CA LYS A 122 -2.21 5.85 19.61
C LYS A 122 -2.63 6.56 20.90
N GLY A 123 -1.78 6.46 21.93
CA GLY A 123 -1.98 7.13 23.21
C GLY A 123 -3.10 6.43 23.97
N ILE A 124 -2.80 6.04 25.20
CA ILE A 124 -3.80 5.59 26.16
C ILE A 124 -4.79 6.76 26.30
N PHE A 125 -6.04 6.57 25.85
CA PHE A 125 -7.14 7.41 26.29
C PHE A 125 -7.25 7.19 27.81
N HIS A 126 -6.78 8.16 28.59
CA HIS A 126 -7.18 8.30 29.99
C HIS A 126 -8.55 8.97 30.05
#